data_AF-A0A388SJF1-F1
#
_entry.id   AF-A0A388SJF1-F1
#
_cell.length_a   1.000
_cell.length_b   1.000
_cell.length_c   1.000
_cell.angle_alpha   90.00
_cell.angle_beta   90.00
_cell.angle_gamma   90.00
#
_symmetry.space_group_name_H-M   'P 1'
#
loop_
_entity.id
_entity.type
_entity.pdbx_description
1 polymer ?
#
loop_
_entity_poly.entity_id
_entity_poly.type
_entity_poly.pdbx_seq_one_letter_code
_entity_poly.pdbx_strand_id
1 'polypeptide(L)'
;MRLIPALLTALAAISLCAAASAAPKPEECLKCHGGTLESLAAQTKNYKAPSGETVNPHVYIDKLAANPHKSKVLPDCLKCHTDHGIPPDKSKIKPANVDYCYGCHHMENFQKCSSSGCHEGR
;
A
#
# COMPACT_ATOMS: atom_id res chain seq x y z
N MET A 1 16.58 33.35 -63.89
CA MET A 1 15.50 33.62 -62.93
C MET A 1 14.61 32.38 -62.85
N ARG A 2 14.79 31.54 -61.82
CA ARG A 2 13.92 30.39 -61.53
C ARG A 2 13.78 30.30 -60.01
N LEU A 3 12.57 30.59 -59.53
CA LEU A 3 12.12 30.45 -58.14
C LEU A 3 11.92 28.96 -57.84
N ILE A 4 12.52 28.45 -56.76
CA ILE A 4 12.21 27.14 -56.20
C ILE A 4 11.50 27.41 -54.86
N PRO A 5 10.28 26.89 -54.64
CA PRO A 5 9.52 27.19 -53.45
C PRO A 5 10.09 26.42 -52.24
N ALA A 6 10.23 27.13 -51.13
CA ALA A 6 10.60 26.57 -49.84
C ALA A 6 9.46 25.68 -49.33
N LEU A 7 9.71 24.37 -49.24
CA LEU A 7 8.80 23.42 -48.61
C LEU A 7 9.20 23.32 -47.12
N LEU A 8 8.54 24.10 -46.26
CA LEU A 8 8.62 23.96 -44.81
C LEU A 8 7.86 22.70 -44.39
N THR A 9 8.57 21.63 -44.04
CA THR A 9 7.99 20.51 -43.27
C THR A 9 8.11 20.81 -41.78
N ALA A 10 7.01 21.24 -41.17
CA ALA A 10 6.86 21.29 -39.72
C ALA A 10 6.64 19.86 -39.18
N LEU A 11 7.67 19.27 -38.57
CA LEU A 11 7.50 18.03 -37.79
C LEU A 11 6.91 18.41 -36.43
N ALA A 12 5.62 18.12 -36.25
CA ALA A 12 4.96 18.20 -34.96
C ALA A 12 5.57 17.17 -34.00
N ALA A 13 6.19 17.64 -32.92
CA ALA A 13 6.63 16.78 -31.82
C ALA A 13 5.39 16.24 -31.09
N ILE A 14 5.04 14.98 -31.36
CA ILE A 14 4.02 14.25 -30.59
C ILE A 14 4.64 13.97 -29.22
N SER A 15 4.32 14.83 -28.25
CA SER A 15 4.67 14.60 -26.86
C SER A 15 3.79 13.47 -26.34
N LEU A 16 4.34 12.26 -26.25
CA LEU A 16 3.72 11.13 -25.54
C LEU A 16 3.75 11.45 -24.05
N CYS A 17 2.68 12.07 -23.54
CA CYS A 17 2.41 12.06 -22.10
C CYS A 17 2.16 10.60 -21.70
N ALA A 18 3.15 9.94 -21.08
CA ALA A 18 2.93 8.70 -20.38
C ALA A 18 1.92 8.97 -19.26
N ALA A 19 0.68 8.54 -19.44
CA ALA A 19 -0.30 8.56 -18.37
C ALA A 19 0.23 7.64 -17.26
N ALA A 20 0.64 8.22 -16.13
CA ALA A 20 0.89 7.45 -14.93
C ALA A 20 -0.41 6.73 -14.58
N SER A 21 -0.43 5.39 -14.69
CA SER A 21 -1.57 4.60 -14.25
C SER A 21 -1.85 4.92 -12.79
N ALA A 22 -3.05 5.41 -12.50
CA ALA A 22 -3.49 5.61 -11.13
C ALA A 22 -3.45 4.27 -10.39
N ALA A 23 -3.08 4.31 -9.10
CA ALA A 23 -3.11 3.12 -8.25
C ALA A 23 -4.53 2.50 -8.25
N PRO A 24 -4.64 1.15 -8.24
CA PRO A 24 -5.93 0.47 -8.21
C PRO A 24 -6.72 0.87 -6.97
N LYS A 25 -8.03 1.01 -7.14
CA LYS A 25 -8.91 1.32 -5.99
C LYS A 25 -9.10 0.06 -5.14
N PRO A 26 -9.36 0.19 -3.82
CA PRO A 26 -9.58 -0.97 -2.94
C PRO A 26 -10.65 -1.94 -3.48
N GLU A 27 -11.72 -1.42 -4.10
CA GLU A 27 -12.81 -2.24 -4.64
C GLU A 27 -12.33 -3.16 -5.79
N GLU A 28 -11.28 -2.78 -6.51
CA GLU A 28 -10.70 -3.60 -7.58
C GLU A 28 -9.91 -4.78 -7.00
N CYS A 29 -9.13 -4.55 -5.95
CA CYS A 29 -8.43 -5.61 -5.22
C CYS A 29 -9.43 -6.60 -4.60
N LEU A 30 -10.49 -6.10 -3.97
CA LEU A 30 -11.45 -6.92 -3.23
C LEU A 30 -12.24 -7.89 -4.12
N LYS A 31 -12.40 -7.62 -5.42
CA LYS A 31 -13.04 -8.55 -6.37
C LYS A 31 -12.43 -9.95 -6.35
N CYS A 32 -11.12 -10.05 -6.06
CA CYS A 32 -10.41 -11.34 -5.97
C CYS A 32 -9.87 -11.63 -4.55
N HIS A 33 -9.75 -10.61 -3.69
CA HIS A 33 -9.21 -10.74 -2.33
C HIS A 33 -10.31 -10.74 -1.26
N GLY A 34 -11.27 -11.67 -1.37
CA GLY A 34 -12.26 -11.93 -0.32
C GLY A 34 -13.60 -11.20 -0.45
N GLY A 35 -13.81 -10.41 -1.51
CA GLY A 35 -15.09 -9.77 -1.86
C GLY A 35 -15.43 -8.53 -1.04
N THR A 36 -15.18 -8.56 0.28
CA THR A 36 -15.33 -7.42 1.18
C THR A 36 -14.12 -7.26 2.10
N LEU A 37 -13.97 -6.05 2.65
CA LEU A 37 -12.94 -5.75 3.64
C LEU A 37 -13.10 -6.58 4.91
N GLU A 38 -14.32 -6.82 5.38
CA GLU A 38 -14.59 -7.64 6.57
C GLU A 38 -14.17 -9.09 6.36
N SER A 39 -14.48 -9.65 5.19
CA SER A 39 -14.10 -11.00 4.82
C SER A 39 -12.57 -11.17 4.73
N LEU A 40 -11.88 -10.18 4.16
CA LEU A 40 -10.42 -10.16 4.11
C LEU A 40 -9.81 -10.02 5.52
N ALA A 41 -10.33 -9.09 6.33
CA ALA A 41 -9.85 -8.87 7.70
C ALA A 41 -10.04 -10.11 8.59
N ALA A 42 -11.15 -10.85 8.41
CA ALA A 42 -11.40 -12.09 9.14
C ALA A 42 -10.34 -13.17 8.86
N GLN A 43 -9.79 -13.20 7.64
CA GLN A 43 -8.71 -14.12 7.26
C GLN A 43 -7.38 -13.77 7.94
N THR A 44 -7.16 -12.51 8.30
CA THR A 44 -5.92 -12.02 8.92
C THR A 44 -5.99 -11.90 10.45
N LYS A 45 -7.09 -12.31 11.09
CA LYS A 45 -7.34 -12.09 12.53
C LYS A 45 -6.24 -12.64 13.46
N ASN A 46 -5.52 -13.67 13.02
CA ASN A 46 -4.49 -14.37 13.78
C ASN A 46 -3.11 -14.29 13.08
N TYR A 47 -2.85 -13.22 12.32
CA TYR A 47 -1.56 -13.05 11.66
C TYR A 47 -0.44 -13.03 12.71
N LYS A 48 0.58 -13.85 12.51
CA LYS A 48 1.78 -13.89 13.35
C LYS A 48 2.85 -13.01 12.73
N ALA A 49 3.20 -11.94 13.43
CA ALA A 49 4.30 -11.07 13.04
C ALA A 49 5.65 -11.80 13.12
N PRO A 50 6.68 -11.33 12.42
CA PRO A 50 8.04 -11.88 12.53
C PRO A 50 8.57 -11.92 13.98
N SER A 51 8.13 -10.98 14.82
CA SER A 51 8.45 -10.93 16.25
C SER A 51 7.73 -12.00 17.10
N GLY A 52 6.84 -12.80 16.53
CA GLY A 52 6.05 -13.83 17.22
C GLY A 52 4.70 -13.34 17.76
N GLU A 53 4.50 -12.04 17.84
CA GLU A 53 3.24 -11.43 18.29
C GLU A 53 2.10 -11.74 17.31
N THR A 54 0.91 -11.99 17.85
CA THR A 54 -0.30 -12.20 17.03
C THR A 54 -1.06 -10.88 16.92
N VAL A 55 -1.24 -10.39 15.70
CA VAL A 55 -1.90 -9.11 15.42
C VAL A 55 -2.98 -9.27 14.35
N ASN A 56 -3.87 -8.29 14.29
CA ASN A 56 -4.81 -8.13 13.18
C ASN A 56 -4.44 -6.86 12.41
N PRO A 57 -3.80 -6.96 11.22
CA PRO A 57 -3.25 -5.79 10.53
C PRO A 57 -4.28 -4.92 9.77
N HIS A 58 -5.51 -5.38 9.53
CA HIS A 58 -6.51 -4.66 8.73
C HIS A 58 -7.69 -4.11 9.55
N VAL A 59 -7.43 -3.12 10.41
CA VAL A 59 -8.40 -2.64 11.40
C VAL A 59 -8.69 -1.15 11.30
N TYR A 60 -8.26 -0.47 10.23
CA TYR A 60 -8.30 0.99 10.12
C TYR A 60 -7.24 1.69 10.98
N ILE A 61 -6.47 2.58 10.36
CA ILE A 61 -5.47 3.40 11.02
C ILE A 61 -5.26 4.71 10.26
N ASP A 62 -5.29 5.81 11.01
CA ASP A 62 -4.92 7.14 10.52
C ASP A 62 -3.66 7.59 11.27
N LYS A 63 -2.52 7.56 10.56
CA LYS A 63 -1.23 7.96 11.14
C LYS A 63 -1.18 9.43 11.56
N LEU A 64 -2.10 10.27 11.06
CA LEU A 64 -2.15 11.70 11.37
C LEU A 64 -3.14 12.03 12.49
N ALA A 65 -3.98 11.07 12.90
CA ALA A 65 -4.94 11.28 13.97
C ALA A 65 -4.27 11.26 15.35
N ALA A 66 -4.82 12.02 16.31
CA ALA A 66 -4.34 12.03 17.70
C ALA A 66 -4.44 10.64 18.39
N ASN A 67 -5.38 9.80 17.94
CA ASN A 67 -5.52 8.40 18.37
C ASN A 67 -5.60 7.48 17.15
N PRO A 68 -4.46 7.09 16.54
CA PRO A 68 -4.42 6.40 15.25
C PRO A 68 -5.27 5.11 15.19
N HIS A 69 -5.28 4.33 16.28
CA HIS A 69 -6.02 3.06 16.38
C HIS A 69 -7.53 3.20 16.58
N LYS A 70 -8.04 4.42 16.83
CA LYS A 70 -9.49 4.66 16.93
C LYS A 70 -10.10 5.19 15.63
N SER A 71 -9.27 5.36 14.60
CA SER A 71 -9.74 5.83 13.30
C SER A 71 -10.62 4.78 12.61
N LYS A 72 -11.36 5.22 11.59
CA LYS A 72 -12.04 4.35 10.62
C LYS A 72 -11.45 4.51 9.21
N VAL A 73 -10.23 5.02 9.12
CA VAL A 73 -9.55 5.27 7.86
C VAL A 73 -8.84 4.00 7.44
N LEU A 74 -9.20 3.46 6.28
CA LEU A 74 -8.50 2.33 5.70
C LEU A 74 -7.18 2.84 5.10
N PRO A 75 -6.00 2.34 5.52
CA PRO A 75 -4.77 2.63 4.80
C PRO A 75 -4.87 2.09 3.36
N ASP A 76 -4.29 2.82 2.41
CA ASP A 76 -4.12 2.36 1.04
C ASP A 76 -3.50 0.95 1.02
N CYS A 77 -4.11 0.03 0.26
CA CYS A 77 -3.70 -1.36 0.14
C CYS A 77 -2.21 -1.48 -0.20
N LEU A 78 -1.69 -0.61 -1.07
CA LEU A 78 -0.31 -0.64 -1.54
C LEU A 78 0.72 -0.20 -0.51
N LYS A 79 0.28 0.27 0.67
CA LYS A 79 1.20 0.54 1.79
C LYS A 79 1.74 -0.74 2.42
N CYS A 80 1.01 -1.85 2.31
CA CYS A 80 1.41 -3.15 2.86
C CYS A 80 1.51 -4.23 1.78
N HIS A 81 0.89 -4.01 0.62
CA HIS A 81 0.88 -4.94 -0.51
C HIS A 81 1.67 -4.39 -1.68
N THR A 82 2.27 -5.29 -2.47
CA THR A 82 2.70 -4.96 -3.83
C THR A 82 1.58 -5.34 -4.78
N ASP A 83 1.21 -4.46 -5.70
CA ASP A 83 0.23 -4.79 -6.73
C ASP A 83 0.78 -5.88 -7.65
N HIS A 84 -0.13 -6.69 -8.16
CA HIS A 84 0.18 -7.70 -9.16
C HIS A 84 -0.65 -7.43 -10.41
N GLY A 85 -0.07 -7.72 -11.57
CA GLY A 85 -0.82 -7.70 -12.83
C GLY A 85 -1.99 -8.69 -12.82
N ILE A 86 -2.89 -8.53 -13.78
CA ILE A 86 -3.98 -9.47 -14.05
C ILE A 86 -3.76 -10.03 -15.47
N PRO A 87 -3.59 -11.36 -15.64
CA PRO A 87 -3.60 -12.40 -14.61
C PRO A 87 -2.35 -12.37 -13.70
N PRO A 88 -2.45 -12.85 -12.44
CA PRO A 88 -1.34 -12.82 -11.50
C PRO A 88 -0.26 -13.86 -11.85
N ASP A 89 1.00 -13.42 -11.87
CA ASP A 89 2.17 -14.30 -11.90
C ASP A 89 2.58 -14.65 -10.46
N LYS A 90 2.20 -15.84 -10.01
CA LYS A 90 2.44 -16.32 -8.64
C LYS A 90 3.91 -16.31 -8.24
N SER A 91 4.84 -16.43 -9.20
CA SER A 91 6.28 -16.42 -8.90
C SER A 91 6.80 -15.04 -8.49
N LYS A 92 6.04 -13.98 -8.77
CA LYS A 92 6.42 -12.58 -8.51
C LYS A 92 5.60 -11.94 -7.39
N ILE A 93 4.59 -12.62 -6.86
CA ILE A 93 3.75 -12.09 -5.79
C ILE A 93 4.52 -12.17 -4.48
N LYS A 94 4.79 -11.01 -3.90
CA LYS A 94 5.30 -10.90 -2.54
C LYS A 94 4.14 -10.94 -1.55
N PRO A 95 4.27 -11.66 -0.43
CA PRO A 95 3.25 -11.60 0.62
C PRO A 95 3.17 -10.19 1.19
N ALA A 96 1.99 -9.80 1.64
CA ALA A 96 1.83 -8.59 2.43
C ALA A 96 2.62 -8.71 3.73
N ASN A 97 3.10 -7.58 4.25
CA ASN A 97 3.81 -7.52 5.51
C ASN A 97 3.26 -6.41 6.41
N VAL A 98 3.86 -6.25 7.58
CA VAL A 98 3.44 -5.29 8.61
C VAL A 98 4.42 -4.13 8.77
N ASP A 99 5.31 -3.92 7.80
CA ASP A 99 6.37 -2.91 7.88
C ASP A 99 5.78 -1.49 8.00
N TYR A 100 4.64 -1.25 7.36
CA TYR A 100 3.91 0.01 7.51
C TYR A 100 3.54 0.29 8.97
N CYS A 101 3.25 -0.74 9.77
CA CYS A 101 2.92 -0.62 11.19
C CYS A 101 4.15 -0.24 12.03
N TYR A 102 5.34 -0.70 11.65
CA TYR A 102 6.59 -0.38 12.34
C TYR A 102 6.97 1.10 12.29
N GLY A 103 6.41 1.87 11.33
CA GLY A 103 6.52 3.33 11.35
C GLY A 103 5.92 3.99 12.60
N CYS A 104 5.02 3.32 13.34
CA CYS A 104 4.53 3.77 14.64
C CYS A 104 5.05 2.89 15.80
N HIS A 105 5.43 1.65 15.50
CA HIS A 105 5.98 0.66 16.43
C HIS A 105 7.51 0.56 16.27
N HIS A 106 8.25 1.55 16.78
CA HIS A 106 9.69 1.69 16.55
C HIS A 106 10.57 0.54 17.06
N MET A 107 10.06 -0.29 17.96
CA MET A 107 10.74 -1.52 18.40
C MET A 107 10.64 -2.65 17.36
N GLU A 108 9.96 -2.39 16.23
CA GLU A 108 9.67 -3.34 15.17
C GLU A 108 8.97 -4.61 15.70
N ASN A 109 8.24 -4.42 16.80
CA ASN A 109 7.40 -5.43 17.42
C ASN A 109 6.11 -4.79 17.92
N PHE A 110 5.15 -5.63 18.31
CA PHE A 110 3.82 -5.19 18.77
C PHE A 110 3.64 -5.33 20.28
N GLN A 111 4.76 -5.44 21.01
CA GLN A 111 4.73 -5.47 22.47
C GLN A 111 4.37 -4.10 23.02
N LYS A 112 3.73 -4.09 24.19
CA LYS A 112 3.45 -2.83 24.89
C LYS A 112 4.77 -2.21 25.33
N CYS A 113 4.89 -0.89 25.20
CA CYS A 113 6.08 -0.14 25.66
C CYS A 113 6.35 -0.34 27.17
N SER A 114 5.30 -0.54 27.97
CA SER A 114 5.44 -0.85 29.40
C SER A 114 6.06 -2.22 29.66
N SER A 115 6.03 -3.13 28.69
CA SER A 115 6.50 -4.50 28.82
C SER A 115 7.94 -4.68 28.35
N SER A 116 8.53 -3.66 27.71
CA SER A 116 9.88 -3.71 27.15
C SER A 116 10.94 -3.02 28.00
N GLY A 117 10.59 -2.49 29.18
CA GLY A 117 11.53 -1.77 30.05
C GLY A 117 12.03 -0.42 29.50
N CYS A 118 11.66 -0.05 28.27
CA CYS A 118 12.17 1.15 27.58
C CYS A 118 11.64 2.47 28.18
N HIS A 119 10.51 2.42 28.90
CA HIS A 119 9.84 3.58 29.48
C HIS A 119 9.54 3.43 30.97
N GLU A 120 10.22 2.52 31.68
CA GLU A 120 10.09 2.42 33.13
C GLU A 120 10.65 3.69 33.79
N GLY A 121 9.84 4.33 34.64
CA GLY A 121 10.21 5.56 35.37
C GLY A 121 9.83 6.89 34.69
N ARG A 122 8.95 6.88 33.68
CA ARG A 122 8.28 8.09 33.16
C ARG A 122 6.80 8.10 33.46
#